data_AF-A0A939A455-F1
#
_entry.id   AF-A0A939A455-F1
#
_cell.length_a   1.000
_cell.length_b   1.000
_cell.length_c   1.000
_cell.angle_alpha   90.00
_cell.angle_beta   90.00
_cell.angle_gamma   90.00
#
_symmetry.space_group_name_H-M   'P 1'
#
loop_
_entity.id
_entity.type
_entity.pdbx_description
1 polymer ?
#
loop_
_entity_poly.entity_id
_entity_poly.type
_entity_poly.pdbx_seq_one_letter_code
_entity_poly.pdbx_strand_id
1 'polypeptide(L)'
;MRGTAPSILIALAALAGAGGCAGPPDTSGRVCRDPVTQACHPCPGSNDCVDPVQCMPVPCSAIGFGKADASGDATATADAATEAGPTDTAADSPAADAKPDAGGETVSEVAAEVAIADADAADAGPELPLPDGAVCLGGQAQCAGNTPEVCQAGKWVSLPACAPDLQCQKGVCGCKDPCPALNLVQCVDGVAATKTCQLTNSGCLSWNLPVACKPGEVCQLGQCQPPAACNPACPPGQVCQGNVCIDAPCAPACPAGQSCQKGVCVPKGGGTLSCAQVVACIGNCPASDPGCPDACKAKGSEVALGVLAGYQGCIKAVCKPLADAGKLNETLLCVYTNCFAEQKACTGAGTATCKQLSDCLGGCGGSATCANTCGSSASQQGGLDYYGLLTCIDNLCAGLAGDAQLQCAQQACKASWDKCFAGAGALYTTCLQIAQCQGKCAGDITCAKACKAAGTAAAQAAVDAFIDCRDGKCGNWCANTGSPNCAACIEQYCAAELAACSF
;
A
#
# COMPACT_ATOMS: atom_id res chain seq x y z
N MET A 1 -15.48 9.73 13.13
CA MET A 1 -14.98 8.76 12.12
C MET A 1 -13.67 8.08 12.50
N ARG A 2 -13.04 8.39 13.65
CA ARG A 2 -11.88 7.61 14.13
C ARG A 2 -12.35 6.28 14.73
N GLY A 3 -12.65 5.31 13.86
CA GLY A 3 -12.63 3.90 14.25
C GLY A 3 -11.19 3.47 14.43
N THR A 4 -10.94 2.51 15.33
CA THR A 4 -9.64 1.83 15.41
C THR A 4 -9.31 1.24 14.05
N ALA A 5 -8.15 1.58 13.49
CA ALA A 5 -7.70 0.99 12.24
C ALA A 5 -7.63 -0.55 12.35
N PRO A 6 -7.88 -1.28 11.25
CA PRO A 6 -7.94 -2.75 11.27
C PRO A 6 -6.64 -3.35 11.80
N SER A 7 -6.75 -4.11 12.89
CA SER A 7 -5.63 -4.72 13.61
C SER A 7 -4.78 -5.66 12.77
N ILE A 8 -5.28 -6.20 11.65
CA ILE A 8 -4.51 -7.00 10.68
C ILE A 8 -3.44 -6.18 10.00
N LEU A 9 -3.76 -4.97 9.56
CA LEU A 9 -2.80 -4.14 8.85
C LEU A 9 -1.79 -3.53 9.82
N ILE A 10 -2.21 -3.24 11.05
CA ILE A 10 -1.31 -2.88 12.16
C ILE A 10 -0.41 -4.07 12.52
N ALA A 11 -0.96 -5.28 12.63
CA ALA A 11 -0.18 -6.48 12.94
C ALA A 11 0.77 -6.87 11.80
N LEU A 12 0.40 -6.65 10.54
CA LEU A 12 1.27 -6.86 9.38
C LEU A 12 2.38 -5.80 9.28
N ALA A 13 2.08 -4.53 9.58
CA ALA A 13 3.09 -3.48 9.72
C ALA A 13 4.03 -3.74 10.93
N ALA A 14 3.49 -4.26 12.04
CA ALA A 14 4.29 -4.68 13.20
C ALA A 14 5.17 -5.89 12.89
N LEU A 15 4.64 -6.90 12.18
CA LEU A 15 5.39 -8.07 11.69
C LEU A 15 6.43 -7.70 10.62
N ALA A 16 6.29 -6.56 9.95
CA ALA A 16 7.28 -6.02 9.04
C ALA A 16 8.53 -5.45 9.74
N GLY A 17 8.55 -5.39 11.07
CA GLY A 17 9.76 -5.09 11.84
C GLY A 17 9.64 -3.98 12.88
N ALA A 18 8.44 -3.65 13.37
CA ALA A 18 8.32 -2.87 14.59
C ALA A 18 8.34 -3.84 15.79
N GLY A 19 9.54 -4.35 16.10
CA GLY A 19 9.82 -4.74 17.48
C GLY A 19 9.60 -3.51 18.36
N GLY A 20 8.85 -3.69 19.45
CA GLY A 20 8.57 -2.61 20.40
C GLY A 20 9.85 -1.85 20.77
N CYS A 21 9.76 -0.52 20.80
CA CYS A 21 10.76 0.41 21.31
C CYS A 21 12.22 0.11 20.90
N ALA A 22 12.65 0.62 19.74
CA ALA A 22 14.07 0.72 19.41
C ALA A 22 14.37 1.97 18.56
N GLY A 23 14.12 3.15 19.13
CA GLY A 23 14.99 4.30 18.84
C GLY A 23 16.21 4.23 19.75
N PRO A 24 17.42 4.64 19.31
CA PRO A 24 18.57 4.66 20.20
C PRO A 24 18.23 5.55 21.40
N PRO A 25 18.52 5.10 22.64
CA PRO A 25 18.28 5.93 23.81
C PRO A 25 19.15 7.19 23.70
N ASP A 26 18.51 8.36 23.88
CA ASP A 26 19.14 9.41 24.68
C ASP A 26 19.73 8.73 25.92
N THR A 27 20.96 9.08 26.28
CA THR A 27 21.80 8.44 27.32
C THR A 27 21.18 8.33 28.72
N SER A 28 19.92 8.72 28.91
CA SER A 28 19.25 8.72 30.20
C SER A 28 18.13 7.68 30.32
N GLY A 29 17.39 7.29 29.27
CA GLY A 29 16.35 6.24 29.37
C GLY A 29 15.22 6.48 30.40
N ARG A 30 14.94 7.74 30.77
CA ARG A 30 14.09 8.09 31.93
C ARG A 30 12.68 8.54 31.60
N VAL A 31 12.38 8.89 30.34
CA VAL A 31 11.09 9.46 29.93
C VAL A 31 10.45 8.64 28.81
N CYS A 32 9.18 8.29 28.99
CA CYS A 32 8.36 7.51 28.07
C CYS A 32 7.20 8.38 27.57
N ARG A 33 6.89 8.33 26.27
CA ARG A 33 5.76 9.05 25.68
C ARG A 33 4.65 8.08 25.33
N ASP A 34 3.46 8.34 25.87
CA ASP A 34 2.27 7.53 25.56
C ASP A 34 1.88 7.74 24.09
N PRO A 35 1.76 6.67 23.29
CA PRO A 35 1.55 6.80 21.85
C PRO A 35 0.13 7.29 21.49
N VAL A 36 -0.84 7.18 22.40
CA VAL A 36 -2.25 7.52 22.16
C VAL A 36 -2.56 8.95 22.60
N THR A 37 -2.03 9.36 23.74
CA THR A 37 -2.30 10.65 24.37
C THR A 37 -1.18 11.68 24.16
N GLN A 38 -0.02 11.25 23.67
CA GLN A 38 1.21 12.04 23.54
C GLN A 38 1.75 12.59 24.88
N ALA A 39 1.17 12.14 26.01
CA ALA A 39 1.57 12.54 27.34
C ALA A 39 2.92 11.90 27.72
N CYS A 40 3.74 12.67 28.45
CA CYS A 40 5.05 12.24 28.88
C CYS A 40 5.00 11.75 30.33
N HIS A 41 5.51 10.55 30.55
CA HIS A 41 5.50 9.86 31.83
C HIS A 41 6.89 9.28 32.15
N PRO A 42 7.22 9.05 33.43
CA PRO A 42 8.41 8.30 33.80
C PRO A 42 8.34 6.89 33.21
N CYS A 43 9.46 6.38 32.69
CA CYS A 43 9.49 4.98 32.26
C CYS A 43 9.37 4.02 33.48
N PRO A 44 8.76 2.84 33.33
CA PRO A 44 8.61 1.87 34.41
C PRO A 44 9.98 1.55 35.06
N GLY A 45 10.12 1.85 36.35
CA GLY A 45 11.36 1.65 37.11
C GLY A 45 12.24 2.90 37.28
N SER A 46 11.87 4.05 36.70
CA SER A 46 12.48 5.36 37.02
C SER A 46 11.75 6.05 38.18
N ASN A 47 12.52 6.67 39.07
CA ASN A 47 12.01 7.53 40.16
C ASN A 47 12.05 9.03 39.79
N ASP A 48 12.24 9.35 38.51
CA ASP A 48 12.34 10.73 38.05
C ASP A 48 10.95 11.33 37.81
N CYS A 49 10.77 12.61 38.15
CA CYS A 49 9.58 13.35 37.76
C CYS A 49 9.77 13.90 36.34
N VAL A 50 8.69 13.98 35.57
CA VAL A 50 8.73 14.39 34.16
C VAL A 50 7.87 15.64 33.99
N ASP A 51 8.43 16.65 33.33
CA ASP A 51 7.64 17.80 32.88
C ASP A 51 6.68 17.34 31.76
N PRO A 52 5.36 17.44 31.95
CA PRO A 52 4.38 16.92 30.99
C PRO A 52 4.34 17.72 29.69
N VAL A 53 4.91 18.93 29.65
CA VAL A 53 4.94 19.81 28.47
C VAL A 53 6.27 19.64 27.73
N GLN A 54 7.38 19.59 28.46
CA GLN A 54 8.72 19.60 27.87
C GLN A 54 9.35 18.20 27.74
N CYS A 55 8.70 17.16 28.29
CA CYS A 55 9.10 15.76 28.19
C CYS A 55 10.56 15.49 28.60
N MET A 56 11.02 16.20 29.63
CA MET A 56 12.35 16.03 30.20
C MET A 56 12.28 15.73 31.70
N PRO A 57 13.29 15.04 32.26
CA PRO A 57 13.39 14.81 33.69
C PRO A 57 13.52 16.15 34.42
N VAL A 58 12.69 16.36 35.43
CA VAL A 58 12.77 17.50 36.34
C VAL A 58 12.97 16.98 37.77
N PRO A 59 13.72 17.70 38.62
CA PRO A 59 13.82 17.33 40.02
C PRO A 59 12.42 17.35 40.63
N CYS A 60 12.02 16.25 41.30
CA CYS A 60 10.69 16.12 41.88
C CYS A 60 10.33 17.23 42.88
N SER A 61 11.33 17.91 43.45
CA SER A 61 11.15 19.08 44.30
C SER A 61 10.69 20.35 43.57
N ALA A 62 10.81 20.41 42.24
CA ALA A 62 10.36 21.55 41.42
C ALA A 62 8.87 21.46 41.05
N ILE A 63 8.26 20.27 41.16
CA ILE A 63 6.81 20.13 40.96
C ILE A 63 6.15 20.36 42.31
N GLY A 64 5.80 21.62 42.58
CA GLY A 64 5.06 22.02 43.77
C GLY A 64 3.64 21.46 43.75
N PHE A 65 3.46 20.19 44.14
CA PHE A 65 2.15 19.68 44.50
C PHE A 65 1.78 20.27 45.86
N GLY A 66 0.98 21.34 45.83
CA GLY A 66 0.23 21.79 46.99
C GLY A 66 -0.61 20.62 47.51
N LYS A 67 -0.44 20.29 48.80
CA LYS A 67 -1.30 19.36 49.51
C LYS A 67 -2.75 19.80 49.33
N ALA A 68 -3.58 18.93 48.76
CA ALA A 68 -5.02 19.06 48.83
C ALA A 68 -5.45 18.61 50.24
N ASP A 69 -5.61 19.58 51.15
CA ASP A 69 -6.31 19.35 52.40
C ASP A 69 -7.81 19.54 52.15
N ALA A 70 -8.57 18.50 52.48
CA ALA A 70 -10.03 18.51 52.47
C ALA A 70 -10.56 19.36 53.64
N SER A 71 -11.34 20.40 53.37
CA SER A 71 -12.51 20.82 54.16
C SER A 71 -13.09 22.18 53.71
N GLY A 72 -14.43 22.22 53.60
CA GLY A 72 -15.29 23.29 54.14
C GLY A 72 -15.34 24.67 53.47
N ASP A 73 -16.51 24.95 52.87
CA ASP A 73 -17.31 26.20 52.93
C ASP A 73 -16.64 27.59 52.89
N ALA A 74 -17.11 28.41 51.94
CA ALA A 74 -17.76 29.72 52.14
C ALA A 74 -17.54 30.72 50.99
N THR A 75 -18.66 31.31 50.58
CA THR A 75 -18.90 32.58 49.87
C THR A 75 -17.86 33.71 50.00
N ALA A 76 -17.58 34.43 48.90
CA ALA A 76 -17.98 35.85 48.67
C ALA A 76 -17.04 36.66 47.71
N THR A 77 -17.69 37.32 46.73
CA THR A 77 -17.50 38.70 46.20
C THR A 77 -16.14 39.32 45.81
N ALA A 78 -16.08 39.73 44.53
CA ALA A 78 -15.89 41.09 43.98
C ALA A 78 -14.50 41.72 43.69
N ASP A 79 -14.49 42.36 42.52
CA ASP A 79 -13.82 43.59 42.04
C ASP A 79 -12.39 43.64 41.42
N ALA A 80 -12.41 43.81 40.08
CA ALA A 80 -11.98 44.98 39.28
C ALA A 80 -10.56 45.58 39.35
N ALA A 81 -9.91 45.67 38.18
CA ALA A 81 -9.21 46.82 37.56
C ALA A 81 -8.49 46.29 36.29
N THR A 82 -8.79 46.67 35.03
CA THR A 82 -8.64 47.95 34.30
C THR A 82 -7.22 48.49 34.25
N GLU A 83 -6.59 48.48 33.06
CA GLU A 83 -5.81 49.57 32.38
C GLU A 83 -5.61 49.11 30.91
N ALA A 84 -6.22 49.73 29.90
CA ALA A 84 -5.89 50.99 29.20
C ALA A 84 -4.67 50.90 28.25
N GLY A 85 -4.93 51.03 26.94
CA GLY A 85 -3.95 51.24 25.87
C GLY A 85 -3.39 52.67 25.81
N PRO A 86 -2.56 53.03 24.80
CA PRO A 86 -3.05 53.75 23.59
C PRO A 86 -2.36 53.29 22.27
N THR A 87 -3.05 53.08 21.13
CA THR A 87 -3.48 53.97 20.01
C THR A 87 -2.41 54.57 19.08
N ASP A 88 -2.55 54.20 17.79
CA ASP A 88 -2.48 54.93 16.50
C ASP A 88 -1.28 55.86 16.19
N THR A 89 -0.77 56.01 14.96
CA THR A 89 -1.49 56.23 13.70
C THR A 89 -0.57 56.11 12.45
N ALA A 90 -1.23 55.88 11.31
CA ALA A 90 -0.85 55.74 9.89
C ALA A 90 0.23 56.65 9.27
N ALA A 91 0.84 56.20 8.15
CA ALA A 91 0.57 56.71 6.78
C ALA A 91 1.53 56.12 5.70
N ASP A 92 0.99 56.07 4.48
CA ASP A 92 1.60 56.10 3.14
C ASP A 92 2.16 54.84 2.44
N SER A 93 1.57 54.59 1.26
CA SER A 93 2.17 53.96 0.07
C SER A 93 2.64 55.09 -0.89
N PRO A 94 3.58 54.87 -1.83
CA PRO A 94 3.18 54.28 -3.12
C PRO A 94 4.25 53.40 -3.81
N ALA A 95 3.83 52.83 -4.94
CA ALA A 95 4.52 51.92 -5.85
C ALA A 95 5.79 52.48 -6.53
N ALA A 96 6.69 51.57 -6.95
CA ALA A 96 7.55 51.75 -8.12
C ALA A 96 8.04 50.41 -8.69
N ASP A 97 8.00 50.31 -10.01
CA ASP A 97 8.54 49.29 -10.89
C ASP A 97 10.05 49.03 -10.71
N ALA A 98 10.47 47.78 -10.86
CA ALA A 98 11.84 47.44 -11.28
C ALA A 98 11.90 46.08 -11.98
N LYS A 99 12.19 46.15 -13.29
CA LYS A 99 12.68 45.10 -14.19
C LYS A 99 14.04 44.54 -13.68
N PRO A 100 14.42 43.31 -14.02
CA PRO A 100 15.83 43.04 -14.26
C PRO A 100 16.09 42.56 -15.68
N ASP A 101 17.07 43.24 -16.29
CA ASP A 101 17.73 42.88 -17.52
C ASP A 101 18.62 41.64 -17.38
N ALA A 102 18.83 41.03 -18.53
CA ALA A 102 19.76 39.96 -18.84
C ALA A 102 21.22 40.31 -18.55
N GLY A 103 22.05 39.26 -18.43
CA GLY A 103 23.48 39.35 -18.70
C GLY A 103 24.33 38.60 -17.69
N GLY A 104 24.88 37.46 -18.10
CA GLY A 104 25.80 36.69 -17.29
C GLY A 104 26.28 35.42 -17.99
N GLU A 105 26.89 35.59 -19.17
CA GLU A 105 27.72 34.55 -19.79
C GLU A 105 28.95 34.28 -18.91
N THR A 106 29.23 33.01 -18.61
CA THR A 106 30.60 32.52 -18.47
C THR A 106 30.73 31.13 -19.08
N VAL A 107 31.54 31.10 -20.13
CA VAL A 107 32.18 29.96 -20.80
C VAL A 107 32.80 28.93 -19.85
N SER A 108 32.68 27.66 -20.22
CA SER A 108 33.73 26.65 -20.03
C SER A 108 33.59 25.56 -21.09
N GLU A 109 34.57 25.55 -22.00
CA GLU A 109 34.91 24.43 -22.87
C GLU A 109 35.28 23.20 -22.04
N VAL A 110 34.75 22.01 -22.36
CA VAL A 110 35.52 20.76 -22.31
C VAL A 110 34.99 19.77 -23.36
N ALA A 111 35.91 19.39 -24.25
CA ALA A 111 36.10 18.14 -24.96
C ALA A 111 34.92 17.39 -25.65
N ALA A 112 35.16 17.16 -26.94
CA ALA A 112 34.50 16.19 -27.79
C ALA A 112 34.70 14.74 -27.34
N GLU A 113 33.63 13.95 -27.41
CA GLU A 113 33.69 12.52 -27.69
C GLU A 113 32.84 12.21 -28.93
N VAL A 114 33.45 11.51 -29.87
CA VAL A 114 32.85 10.99 -31.10
C VAL A 114 32.03 9.76 -30.73
N ALA A 115 30.70 9.89 -30.72
CA ALA A 115 29.79 8.76 -30.71
C ALA A 115 29.47 8.35 -32.15
N ILE A 116 29.93 7.17 -32.55
CA ILE A 116 29.41 6.46 -33.72
C ILE A 116 28.01 5.98 -33.32
N ALA A 117 26.98 6.58 -33.91
CA ALA A 117 25.61 6.14 -33.73
C ALA A 117 25.39 4.83 -34.52
N ASP A 118 25.06 3.76 -33.79
CA ASP A 118 24.35 2.60 -34.31
C ASP A 118 23.01 3.08 -34.89
N ALA A 119 22.85 2.94 -36.20
CA ALA A 119 21.60 3.13 -36.90
C ALA A 119 20.86 1.80 -36.95
N ASP A 120 20.13 1.48 -35.88
CA ASP A 120 19.10 0.44 -35.89
C ASP A 120 17.76 1.03 -35.44
N ALA A 121 16.70 0.58 -36.12
CA ALA A 121 15.29 1.00 -36.03
C ALA A 121 14.88 2.24 -36.87
N ALA A 122 14.94 2.08 -38.20
CA ALA A 122 14.05 2.82 -39.09
C ALA A 122 12.64 2.21 -39.05
N ASP A 123 11.74 2.99 -38.45
CA ASP A 123 10.33 3.19 -38.72
C ASP A 123 9.69 2.29 -39.82
N ALA A 124 8.78 1.41 -39.40
CA ALA A 124 7.98 0.58 -40.28
C ALA A 124 6.87 1.43 -40.93
N GLY A 125 7.15 1.95 -42.13
CA GLY A 125 6.14 2.54 -42.99
C GLY A 125 5.05 1.54 -43.40
N PRO A 126 3.87 2.02 -43.85
CA PRO A 126 2.73 1.16 -44.16
C PRO A 126 3.05 0.18 -45.30
N GLU A 127 2.86 -1.11 -45.04
CA GLU A 127 2.98 -2.20 -46.03
C GLU A 127 2.14 -1.88 -47.27
N LEU A 128 2.82 -1.70 -48.41
CA LEU A 128 2.17 -1.67 -49.71
C LEU A 128 1.67 -3.10 -50.02
N PRO A 129 0.42 -3.27 -50.49
CA PRO A 129 -0.10 -4.58 -50.84
C PRO A 129 0.76 -5.20 -51.96
N LEU A 130 1.18 -6.45 -51.73
CA LEU A 130 1.89 -7.25 -52.73
C LEU A 130 1.06 -7.35 -54.02
N PRO A 131 1.69 -7.29 -55.22
CA PRO A 131 0.98 -7.52 -56.47
C PRO A 131 0.34 -8.91 -56.47
N ASP A 132 -0.92 -9.00 -56.91
CA ASP A 132 -1.73 -10.21 -56.88
C ASP A 132 -0.96 -11.45 -57.39
N GLY A 133 -0.69 -12.39 -56.50
CA GLY A 133 -0.01 -13.66 -56.79
C GLY A 133 1.49 -13.73 -56.46
N ALA A 134 2.13 -12.65 -56.00
CA ALA A 134 3.49 -12.70 -55.49
C ALA A 134 3.53 -13.24 -54.04
N VAL A 135 4.33 -14.28 -53.79
CA VAL A 135 4.46 -14.92 -52.47
C VAL A 135 5.59 -14.27 -51.63
N CYS A 136 6.44 -13.46 -52.27
CA CYS A 136 7.60 -12.84 -51.64
C CYS A 136 8.06 -11.58 -52.41
N LEU A 137 8.84 -10.71 -51.76
CA LEU A 137 9.49 -9.55 -52.38
C LEU A 137 10.87 -9.92 -52.93
N GLY A 138 11.20 -9.43 -54.12
CA GLY A 138 12.48 -9.71 -54.77
C GLY A 138 13.67 -9.39 -53.87
N GLY A 139 14.59 -10.35 -53.73
CA GLY A 139 15.77 -10.23 -52.87
C GLY A 139 15.58 -10.71 -51.43
N GLN A 140 14.36 -11.07 -51.00
CA GLN A 140 14.17 -11.77 -49.73
C GLN A 140 14.78 -13.18 -49.79
N ALA A 141 15.30 -13.66 -48.66
CA ALA A 141 15.85 -15.00 -48.51
C ALA A 141 15.20 -15.70 -47.30
N GLN A 142 14.88 -16.98 -47.44
CA GLN A 142 14.29 -17.80 -46.38
C GLN A 142 14.87 -19.22 -46.39
N CYS A 143 14.47 -20.03 -45.41
CA CYS A 143 14.86 -21.44 -45.35
C CYS A 143 13.63 -22.34 -45.44
N ALA A 144 13.62 -23.24 -46.42
CA ALA A 144 12.68 -24.36 -46.50
C ALA A 144 13.39 -25.63 -45.98
N GLY A 145 13.29 -25.89 -44.68
CA GLY A 145 14.07 -26.94 -44.03
C GLY A 145 15.56 -26.59 -44.01
N ASN A 146 16.41 -27.48 -44.53
CA ASN A 146 17.87 -27.22 -44.66
C ASN A 146 18.26 -26.66 -46.03
N THR A 147 17.29 -26.14 -46.78
CA THR A 147 17.49 -25.62 -48.14
C THR A 147 17.24 -24.11 -48.14
N PRO A 148 18.24 -23.28 -48.47
CA PRO A 148 18.04 -21.86 -48.66
C PRO A 148 17.16 -21.58 -49.87
N GLU A 149 16.30 -20.56 -49.78
CA GLU A 149 15.49 -20.10 -50.89
C GLU A 149 15.65 -18.59 -51.04
N VAL A 150 15.68 -18.12 -52.29
CA VAL A 150 15.71 -16.70 -52.63
C VAL A 150 14.48 -16.33 -53.44
N CYS A 151 13.90 -15.16 -53.18
CA CYS A 151 12.75 -14.68 -53.92
C CYS A 151 13.19 -14.09 -55.26
N GLN A 152 12.83 -14.75 -56.35
CA GLN A 152 13.05 -14.28 -57.71
C GLN A 152 11.70 -14.12 -58.42
N ALA A 153 11.41 -12.90 -58.88
CA ALA A 153 10.16 -12.55 -59.57
C ALA A 153 8.88 -13.00 -58.84
N GLY A 154 8.82 -12.78 -57.51
CA GLY A 154 7.66 -13.10 -56.69
C GLY A 154 7.47 -14.59 -56.36
N LYS A 155 8.45 -15.44 -56.69
CA LYS A 155 8.46 -16.88 -56.39
C LYS A 155 9.73 -17.27 -55.63
N TRP A 156 9.58 -18.21 -54.70
CA TRP A 156 10.71 -18.83 -54.01
C TRP A 156 11.43 -19.80 -54.95
N VAL A 157 12.74 -19.63 -55.08
CA VAL A 157 13.62 -20.51 -55.82
C VAL A 157 14.59 -21.14 -54.83
N SER A 158 14.52 -22.47 -54.68
CA SER A 158 15.39 -23.21 -53.78
C SER A 158 16.82 -23.30 -54.36
N LEU A 159 17.80 -23.01 -53.50
CA LEU A 159 19.23 -23.20 -53.75
C LEU A 159 19.64 -24.62 -53.34
N PRO A 160 20.89 -25.05 -53.61
CA PRO A 160 21.39 -26.34 -53.10
C PRO A 160 21.26 -26.43 -51.58
N ALA A 161 20.84 -27.60 -51.08
CA ALA A 161 20.72 -27.85 -49.65
C ALA A 161 22.08 -27.68 -48.94
N CYS A 162 22.03 -27.21 -47.70
CA CYS A 162 23.24 -27.05 -46.89
C CYS A 162 23.90 -28.40 -46.59
N ALA A 163 25.23 -28.40 -46.48
CA ALA A 163 26.00 -29.57 -46.06
C ALA A 163 25.51 -30.09 -44.68
N PRO A 164 25.75 -31.36 -44.32
CA PRO A 164 25.19 -31.96 -43.09
C PRO A 164 25.54 -31.24 -41.77
N ASP A 165 26.63 -30.48 -41.76
CA ASP A 165 27.14 -29.69 -40.64
C ASP A 165 26.80 -28.19 -40.73
N LEU A 166 26.11 -27.79 -41.79
CA LEU A 166 25.54 -26.47 -41.99
C LEU A 166 24.02 -26.53 -41.84
N GLN A 167 23.46 -25.50 -41.22
CA GLN A 167 22.03 -25.27 -41.14
C GLN A 167 21.66 -24.02 -41.94
N CYS A 168 20.59 -24.10 -42.73
CA CYS A 168 20.03 -22.88 -43.31
C CYS A 168 19.52 -21.95 -42.21
N GLN A 169 20.08 -20.75 -42.14
CA GLN A 169 19.64 -19.68 -41.25
C GLN A 169 19.50 -18.39 -42.06
N LYS A 170 18.29 -17.80 -42.04
CA LYS A 170 17.98 -16.56 -42.79
C LYS A 170 18.32 -16.63 -44.29
N GLY A 171 18.10 -17.79 -44.90
CA GLY A 171 18.33 -18.01 -46.33
C GLY A 171 19.80 -18.13 -46.77
N VAL A 172 20.71 -18.39 -45.83
CA VAL A 172 22.10 -18.75 -46.10
C VAL A 172 22.52 -19.97 -45.27
N CYS A 173 23.44 -20.79 -45.80
CA CYS A 173 24.00 -21.90 -45.05
C CYS A 173 25.01 -21.38 -44.02
N GLY A 174 24.68 -21.49 -42.75
CA GLY A 174 25.54 -21.16 -41.62
C GLY A 174 25.85 -22.38 -40.77
N CYS A 175 26.79 -22.27 -39.85
CA CYS A 175 27.11 -23.36 -38.93
C CYS A 175 25.91 -23.68 -38.01
N LYS A 176 25.68 -24.97 -37.77
CA LYS A 176 24.67 -25.42 -36.80
C LYS A 176 25.21 -25.22 -35.38
N ASP A 177 24.53 -24.40 -34.59
CA ASP A 177 24.85 -24.08 -33.19
C ASP A 177 26.34 -23.72 -32.95
N PRO A 178 26.84 -22.63 -33.57
CA PRO A 178 28.24 -22.26 -33.44
C PRO A 178 28.53 -21.87 -32.00
N CYS A 179 29.44 -22.61 -31.37
CA CYS A 179 30.00 -22.20 -30.10
C CYS A 179 30.85 -20.93 -30.31
N PRO A 180 30.85 -20.00 -29.33
CA PRO A 180 31.31 -18.63 -29.56
C PRO A 180 32.84 -18.48 -29.70
N ALA A 181 33.62 -19.46 -29.26
CA ALA A 181 35.07 -19.44 -29.39
C ALA A 181 35.67 -20.86 -29.40
N LEU A 182 36.66 -21.09 -30.26
CA LEU A 182 37.43 -22.34 -30.29
C LEU A 182 38.02 -22.65 -28.91
N ASN A 183 37.94 -23.91 -28.48
CA ASN A 183 38.38 -24.42 -27.18
C ASN A 183 37.62 -23.88 -25.96
N LEU A 184 36.51 -23.16 -26.13
CA LEU A 184 35.63 -22.83 -25.02
C LEU A 184 35.10 -24.12 -24.39
N VAL A 185 35.21 -24.24 -23.06
CA VAL A 185 34.63 -25.35 -22.29
C VAL A 185 33.40 -24.83 -21.54
N GLN A 186 32.29 -25.55 -21.62
CA GLN A 186 31.06 -25.24 -20.90
C GLN A 186 30.53 -26.45 -20.16
N CYS A 187 29.84 -26.20 -19.05
CA CYS A 187 29.06 -27.23 -18.38
C CYS A 187 27.81 -27.58 -19.20
N VAL A 188 27.39 -28.84 -19.14
CA VAL A 188 26.12 -29.27 -19.71
C VAL A 188 25.03 -29.08 -18.67
N ASP A 189 23.96 -28.36 -19.02
CA ASP A 189 22.88 -28.08 -18.09
C ASP A 189 22.21 -29.37 -17.61
N GLY A 190 22.06 -29.48 -16.28
CA GLY A 190 21.41 -30.62 -15.63
C GLY A 190 22.25 -31.90 -15.55
N VAL A 191 23.48 -31.91 -16.03
CA VAL A 191 24.36 -33.10 -16.00
C VAL A 191 25.76 -32.71 -15.54
N ALA A 192 26.39 -33.55 -14.70
CA ALA A 192 27.79 -33.36 -14.31
C ALA A 192 28.71 -33.75 -15.47
N ALA A 193 28.78 -32.90 -16.51
CA ALA A 193 29.58 -33.10 -17.71
C ALA A 193 30.05 -31.76 -18.31
N THR A 194 31.17 -31.80 -19.03
CA THR A 194 31.70 -30.66 -19.80
C THR A 194 31.61 -30.94 -21.30
N LYS A 195 31.45 -29.90 -22.10
CA LYS A 195 31.57 -29.91 -23.57
C LYS A 195 32.59 -28.86 -24.00
N THR A 196 33.34 -29.16 -25.05
CA THR A 196 34.39 -28.30 -25.62
C THR A 196 34.04 -27.91 -27.04
N CYS A 197 34.17 -26.63 -27.34
CA CYS A 197 34.00 -26.09 -28.68
C CYS A 197 35.19 -26.46 -29.56
N GLN A 198 34.95 -27.14 -30.68
CA GLN A 198 35.99 -27.58 -31.60
C GLN A 198 35.65 -27.21 -33.05
N LEU A 199 36.68 -27.09 -33.89
CA LEU A 199 36.52 -26.87 -35.31
C LEU A 199 36.17 -28.20 -36.00
N THR A 200 35.07 -28.22 -36.72
CA THR A 200 34.66 -29.36 -37.56
C THR A 200 35.37 -29.32 -38.91
N ASN A 201 35.27 -30.40 -39.69
CA ASN A 201 35.92 -30.51 -41.00
C ASN A 201 35.38 -29.51 -42.05
N SER A 202 34.19 -28.94 -41.84
CA SER A 202 33.67 -27.84 -42.67
C SER A 202 34.16 -26.44 -42.26
N GLY A 203 35.00 -26.35 -41.22
CA GLY A 203 35.42 -25.06 -40.67
C GLY A 203 34.41 -24.44 -39.71
N CYS A 204 33.34 -25.15 -39.35
CA CYS A 204 32.37 -24.69 -38.36
C CYS A 204 32.81 -25.00 -36.93
N LEU A 205 32.59 -24.07 -36.01
CA LEU A 205 32.72 -24.31 -34.58
C LEU A 205 31.50 -25.11 -34.09
N SER A 206 31.71 -26.25 -33.43
CA SER A 206 30.64 -27.06 -32.85
C SER A 206 31.04 -27.65 -31.50
N TRP A 207 30.06 -27.92 -30.65
CA TRP A 207 30.28 -28.59 -29.37
C TRP A 207 30.59 -30.08 -29.58
N ASN A 208 31.68 -30.56 -28.98
CA ASN A 208 31.98 -31.99 -28.95
C ASN A 208 30.97 -32.79 -28.09
N LEU A 209 31.12 -34.11 -28.11
CA LEU A 209 30.35 -34.99 -27.23
C LEU A 209 30.68 -34.69 -25.76
N PRO A 210 29.68 -34.52 -24.87
CA PRO A 210 29.94 -34.26 -23.46
C PRO A 210 30.81 -35.33 -22.79
N VAL A 211 31.78 -34.89 -21.99
CA VAL A 211 32.61 -35.74 -21.14
C VAL A 211 32.07 -35.67 -19.71
N ALA A 212 31.69 -36.80 -19.14
CA ALA A 212 31.18 -36.87 -17.76
C ALA A 212 32.28 -36.55 -16.73
N CYS A 213 31.91 -35.80 -15.69
CA CYS A 213 32.71 -35.61 -14.49
C CYS A 213 32.84 -36.92 -13.69
N LYS A 214 33.83 -37.00 -12.80
CA LYS A 214 33.96 -38.19 -11.94
C LYS A 214 32.76 -38.30 -11.00
N PRO A 215 32.39 -39.52 -10.56
CA PRO A 215 31.33 -39.70 -9.60
C PRO A 215 31.51 -38.81 -8.37
N GLY A 216 30.51 -37.97 -8.09
CA GLY A 216 30.52 -37.05 -6.95
C GLY A 216 31.07 -35.64 -7.24
N GLU A 217 31.62 -35.37 -8.43
CA GLU A 217 32.00 -34.00 -8.85
C GLU A 217 30.80 -33.27 -9.48
N VAL A 218 30.81 -31.94 -9.39
CA VAL A 218 29.87 -31.05 -10.09
C VAL A 218 30.63 -30.22 -11.11
N CYS A 219 30.02 -29.95 -12.27
CA CYS A 219 30.60 -29.04 -13.23
C CYS A 219 30.31 -27.59 -12.80
N GLN A 220 31.35 -26.81 -12.51
CA GLN A 220 31.26 -25.38 -12.26
C GLN A 220 32.30 -24.65 -13.11
N LEU A 221 31.87 -23.58 -13.80
CA LEU A 221 32.74 -22.75 -14.64
C LEU A 221 33.56 -23.55 -15.68
N GLY A 222 32.93 -24.58 -16.27
CA GLY A 222 33.58 -25.43 -17.28
C GLY A 222 34.60 -26.43 -16.73
N GLN A 223 34.66 -26.61 -15.41
CA GLN A 223 35.54 -27.59 -14.75
C GLN A 223 34.74 -28.53 -13.85
N CYS A 224 35.09 -29.82 -13.88
CA CYS A 224 34.61 -30.77 -12.91
C CYS A 224 35.37 -30.53 -11.59
N GLN A 225 34.65 -30.11 -10.56
CA GLN A 225 35.21 -29.85 -9.25
C GLN A 225 34.52 -30.74 -8.21
N PRO A 226 35.24 -31.25 -7.19
CA PRO A 226 34.58 -31.82 -6.03
C PRO A 226 33.67 -30.74 -5.41
N PRO A 227 32.46 -31.10 -4.96
CA PRO A 227 31.51 -30.14 -4.41
C PRO A 227 32.20 -29.39 -3.28
N ALA A 228 32.30 -28.07 -3.45
CA ALA A 228 32.94 -27.23 -2.45
C ALA A 228 32.27 -27.48 -1.09
N ALA A 229 33.09 -27.79 -0.08
CA ALA A 229 32.63 -27.68 1.28
C ALA A 229 32.11 -26.24 1.47
N CYS A 230 30.87 -26.07 1.94
CA CYS A 230 30.29 -24.74 2.16
C CYS A 230 31.28 -23.90 2.98
N ASN A 231 31.62 -22.71 2.47
CA ASN A 231 32.47 -21.75 3.16
C ASN A 231 31.67 -20.45 3.37
N PRO A 232 31.29 -20.08 4.60
CA PRO A 232 31.65 -20.75 5.87
C PRO A 232 31.01 -22.14 6.02
N ALA A 233 31.66 -22.98 6.83
CA ALA A 233 31.14 -24.31 7.19
C ALA A 233 29.72 -24.19 7.72
N CYS A 234 28.83 -25.07 7.26
CA CYS A 234 27.46 -25.05 7.70
C CYS A 234 27.36 -25.19 9.23
N PRO A 235 26.49 -24.40 9.89
CA PRO A 235 26.32 -24.48 11.32
C PRO A 235 25.89 -25.90 11.74
N PRO A 236 26.15 -26.30 12.99
CA PRO A 236 25.75 -27.62 13.50
C PRO A 236 24.27 -27.89 13.23
N GLY A 237 23.98 -29.05 12.62
CA GLY A 237 22.63 -29.44 12.22
C GLY A 237 22.27 -29.13 10.77
N GLN A 238 23.21 -28.65 9.94
CA GLN A 238 23.04 -28.45 8.51
C GLN A 238 24.05 -29.26 7.68
N VAL A 239 23.66 -29.71 6.50
CA VAL A 239 24.52 -30.34 5.49
C VAL A 239 24.66 -29.41 4.28
N CYS A 240 25.85 -29.35 3.69
CA CYS A 240 26.08 -28.55 2.49
C CYS A 240 25.56 -29.31 1.26
N GLN A 241 24.53 -28.78 0.61
CA GLN A 241 24.05 -29.30 -0.67
C GLN A 241 24.03 -28.16 -1.69
N GLY A 242 24.96 -28.19 -2.65
CA GLY A 242 25.06 -27.17 -3.70
C GLY A 242 25.42 -25.77 -3.20
N ASN A 243 26.42 -25.64 -2.32
CA ASN A 243 26.82 -24.37 -1.67
C ASN A 243 25.75 -23.71 -0.78
N VAL A 244 24.63 -24.38 -0.52
CA VAL A 244 23.62 -23.93 0.44
C VAL A 244 23.62 -24.89 1.62
N CYS A 245 23.66 -24.32 2.83
CA CYS A 245 23.47 -25.08 4.05
C CYS A 245 21.98 -25.39 4.20
N ILE A 246 21.61 -26.64 4.04
CA ILE A 246 20.25 -27.14 4.27
C ILE A 246 20.23 -27.93 5.58
N ASP A 247 19.09 -28.00 6.25
CA ASP A 247 18.98 -28.77 7.49
C ASP A 247 19.33 -30.25 7.26
N ALA A 248 20.20 -30.79 8.12
CA ALA A 248 20.61 -32.17 8.08
C ALA A 248 19.38 -33.07 8.19
N PRO A 249 19.25 -34.12 7.36
CA PRO A 249 18.13 -35.03 7.46
C PRO A 249 18.10 -35.67 8.86
N CYS A 250 16.95 -35.63 9.53
CA CYS A 250 16.77 -36.26 10.84
C CYS A 250 17.06 -37.77 10.73
N ALA A 251 17.80 -38.32 11.70
CA ALA A 251 18.06 -39.74 11.83
C ALA A 251 17.51 -40.22 13.19
N PRO A 252 16.41 -40.99 13.23
CA PRO A 252 15.66 -41.54 12.10
C PRO A 252 14.87 -40.49 11.29
N ALA A 253 14.54 -40.82 10.04
CA ALA A 253 13.74 -39.96 9.16
C ALA A 253 12.40 -39.61 9.84
N CYS A 254 11.99 -38.35 9.70
CA CYS A 254 10.76 -37.88 10.33
C CYS A 254 9.54 -38.65 9.78
N PRO A 255 8.55 -38.96 10.64
CA PRO A 255 7.30 -39.58 10.20
C PRO A 255 6.62 -38.79 9.10
N ALA A 256 5.79 -39.46 8.28
CA ALA A 256 4.98 -38.78 7.27
C ALA A 256 4.20 -37.62 7.91
N GLY A 257 4.30 -36.43 7.31
CA GLY A 257 3.72 -35.19 7.85
C GLY A 257 4.64 -34.39 8.78
N GLN A 258 5.92 -34.75 8.92
CA GLN A 258 6.92 -33.98 9.67
C GLN A 258 8.13 -33.61 8.80
N SER A 259 8.66 -32.39 8.97
CA SER A 259 9.95 -31.93 8.44
C SER A 259 10.97 -31.88 9.56
N CYS A 260 12.22 -32.19 9.24
CA CYS A 260 13.32 -31.96 10.16
C CYS A 260 13.64 -30.47 10.20
N GLN A 261 13.44 -29.81 11.35
CA GLN A 261 13.99 -28.48 11.62
C GLN A 261 14.94 -28.59 12.80
N LYS A 262 16.22 -28.22 12.59
CA LYS A 262 17.26 -28.26 13.63
C LYS A 262 17.38 -29.62 14.36
N GLY A 263 17.28 -30.72 13.62
CA GLY A 263 17.39 -32.08 14.18
C GLY A 263 16.17 -32.55 14.99
N VAL A 264 15.10 -31.77 15.04
CA VAL A 264 13.81 -32.17 15.64
C VAL A 264 12.77 -32.29 14.54
N CYS A 265 12.02 -33.38 14.54
CA CYS A 265 10.90 -33.54 13.63
C CYS A 265 9.75 -32.64 14.08
N VAL A 266 9.52 -31.58 13.32
CA VAL A 266 8.37 -30.68 13.49
C VAL A 266 7.31 -31.05 12.46
N PRO A 267 6.01 -30.88 12.73
CA PRO A 267 4.98 -31.03 11.72
C PRO A 267 5.35 -30.22 10.46
N LYS A 268 5.33 -30.87 9.30
CA LYS A 268 5.78 -30.35 7.99
C LYS A 268 4.83 -29.26 7.52
N GLY A 269 4.87 -28.08 8.14
CA GLY A 269 4.04 -26.91 7.83
C GLY A 269 2.63 -27.28 7.36
N GLY A 270 2.01 -28.26 8.04
CA GLY A 270 0.80 -28.95 7.58
C GLY A 270 -0.46 -28.16 7.92
N GLY A 271 -0.29 -26.86 8.09
CA GLY A 271 -1.38 -25.96 8.31
C GLY A 271 -2.35 -26.03 7.16
N THR A 272 -3.64 -26.13 7.45
CA THR A 272 -4.69 -26.09 6.43
C THR A 272 -5.15 -24.68 6.14
N LEU A 273 -4.65 -23.67 6.87
CA LEU A 273 -5.10 -22.30 6.70
C LEU A 273 -4.58 -21.73 5.37
N SER A 274 -5.50 -21.11 4.64
CA SER A 274 -5.20 -20.22 3.52
C SER A 274 -4.51 -18.94 3.99
N CYS A 275 -3.92 -18.17 3.08
CA CYS A 275 -3.25 -16.92 3.46
C CYS A 275 -4.22 -15.94 4.16
N ALA A 276 -5.45 -15.81 3.64
CA ALA A 276 -6.53 -15.05 4.26
C ALA A 276 -6.82 -15.50 5.71
N GLN A 277 -6.86 -16.82 5.95
CA GLN A 277 -7.10 -17.37 7.28
C GLN A 277 -5.92 -17.18 8.24
N VAL A 278 -4.68 -17.26 7.75
CA VAL A 278 -3.48 -16.93 8.54
C VAL A 278 -3.50 -15.46 8.93
N VAL A 279 -3.80 -14.57 7.98
CA VAL A 279 -3.89 -13.13 8.22
C VAL A 279 -5.02 -12.81 9.21
N ALA A 280 -6.19 -13.42 9.06
CA ALA A 280 -7.30 -13.28 10.02
C ALA A 280 -6.92 -13.78 11.42
N CYS A 281 -6.20 -14.90 11.52
CA CYS A 281 -5.69 -15.43 12.79
C CYS A 281 -4.75 -14.42 13.45
N ILE A 282 -3.75 -13.91 12.72
CA ILE A 282 -2.82 -12.88 13.19
C ILE A 282 -3.57 -11.62 13.65
N GLY A 283 -4.60 -11.23 12.90
CA GLY A 283 -5.46 -10.09 13.21
C GLY A 283 -6.22 -10.14 14.51
N ASN A 284 -6.48 -11.36 14.99
CA ASN A 284 -7.20 -11.62 16.23
C ASN A 284 -6.24 -11.88 17.40
N CYS A 285 -4.93 -11.80 17.18
CA CYS A 285 -3.96 -11.94 18.24
C CYS A 285 -4.06 -10.77 19.23
N PRO A 286 -4.19 -11.04 20.54
CA PRO A 286 -4.14 -9.99 21.54
C PRO A 286 -2.74 -9.38 21.56
N ALA A 287 -2.66 -8.06 21.74
CA ALA A 287 -1.38 -7.34 21.79
C ALA A 287 -0.44 -7.84 22.92
N SER A 288 -1.00 -8.50 23.94
CA SER A 288 -0.26 -9.10 25.06
C SER A 288 0.39 -10.44 24.74
N ASP A 289 0.10 -11.06 23.59
CA ASP A 289 0.64 -12.38 23.22
C ASP A 289 1.56 -12.27 21.99
N PRO A 290 2.88 -12.07 22.18
CA PRO A 290 3.83 -11.99 21.07
C PRO A 290 4.03 -13.34 20.36
N GLY A 291 3.63 -14.47 20.97
CA GLY A 291 3.72 -15.81 20.35
C GLY A 291 2.54 -16.13 19.43
N CYS A 292 1.40 -15.45 19.60
CA CYS A 292 0.20 -15.71 18.81
C CYS A 292 0.41 -15.58 17.29
N PRO A 293 1.10 -14.55 16.75
CA PRO A 293 1.33 -14.46 15.32
C PRO A 293 2.10 -15.64 14.74
N ASP A 294 3.12 -16.13 15.46
CA ASP A 294 3.91 -17.29 15.02
C ASP A 294 3.11 -18.59 15.12
N ALA A 295 2.27 -18.73 16.15
CA ALA A 295 1.31 -19.83 16.24
C ALA A 295 0.29 -19.82 15.08
N CYS A 296 -0.15 -18.64 14.62
CA CYS A 296 -1.01 -18.49 13.46
C CYS A 296 -0.28 -18.86 12.15
N LYS A 297 0.97 -18.44 11.98
CA LYS A 297 1.80 -18.85 10.83
C LYS A 297 2.04 -20.36 10.80
N ALA A 298 2.28 -20.98 11.96
CA ALA A 298 2.45 -22.44 12.05
C ALA A 298 1.22 -23.24 11.59
N LYS A 299 0.03 -22.62 11.59
CA LYS A 299 -1.22 -23.17 11.06
C LYS A 299 -1.46 -22.87 9.58
N GLY A 300 -0.60 -22.10 8.92
CA GLY A 300 -0.65 -21.81 7.49
C GLY A 300 -0.14 -22.97 6.64
N SER A 301 -0.76 -23.17 5.48
CA SER A 301 -0.21 -24.06 4.44
C SER A 301 1.08 -23.49 3.86
N GLU A 302 1.94 -24.33 3.30
CA GLU A 302 3.19 -23.90 2.66
C GLU A 302 2.94 -22.83 1.57
N VAL A 303 1.91 -23.02 0.75
CA VAL A 303 1.48 -22.04 -0.26
C VAL A 303 1.03 -20.73 0.40
N ALA A 304 0.21 -20.81 1.46
CA ALA A 304 -0.24 -19.61 2.18
C ALA A 304 0.93 -18.83 2.80
N LEU A 305 1.93 -19.52 3.34
CA LEU A 305 3.12 -18.91 3.92
C LEU A 305 4.02 -18.27 2.87
N GLY A 306 4.16 -18.90 1.69
CA GLY A 306 4.86 -18.29 0.55
C GLY A 306 4.20 -16.98 0.10
N VAL A 307 2.87 -16.98 -0.05
CA VAL A 307 2.12 -15.78 -0.42
C VAL A 307 2.20 -14.70 0.67
N LEU A 308 2.08 -15.09 1.94
CA LEU A 308 2.21 -14.16 3.08
C LEU A 308 3.60 -13.54 3.15
N ALA A 309 4.65 -14.33 2.89
CA ALA A 309 6.03 -13.85 2.87
C ALA A 309 6.26 -12.85 1.71
N GLY A 310 5.71 -13.12 0.53
CA GLY A 310 5.74 -12.17 -0.59
C GLY A 310 5.07 -10.84 -0.24
N TYR A 311 3.88 -10.91 0.37
CA TYR A 311 3.16 -9.72 0.83
C TYR A 311 3.94 -8.92 1.89
N GLN A 312 4.48 -9.60 2.91
CA GLN A 312 5.34 -8.97 3.91
C GLN A 312 6.63 -8.39 3.31
N GLY A 313 7.19 -9.06 2.31
CA GLY A 313 8.35 -8.59 1.55
C GLY A 313 8.07 -7.26 0.85
N CYS A 314 6.93 -7.14 0.17
CA CYS A 314 6.52 -5.89 -0.48
C CYS A 314 6.36 -4.75 0.54
N ILE A 315 5.67 -4.99 1.67
CA ILE A 315 5.49 -3.97 2.72
C ILE A 315 6.85 -3.50 3.24
N LYS A 316 7.76 -4.43 3.54
CA LYS A 316 9.11 -4.12 4.03
C LYS A 316 9.95 -3.35 3.02
N ALA A 317 9.84 -3.68 1.73
CA ALA A 317 10.63 -3.05 0.69
C ALA A 317 10.12 -1.65 0.36
N VAL A 318 8.80 -1.45 0.30
CA VAL A 318 8.20 -0.23 -0.26
C VAL A 318 7.62 0.69 0.82
N CYS A 319 6.91 0.13 1.81
CA CYS A 319 6.12 0.91 2.77
C CYS A 319 6.78 1.06 4.14
N LYS A 320 7.95 0.44 4.37
CA LYS A 320 8.67 0.48 5.64
C LYS A 320 8.94 1.90 6.18
N PRO A 321 9.36 2.89 5.38
CA PRO A 321 9.62 4.24 5.92
C PRO A 321 8.38 4.88 6.56
N LEU A 322 7.19 4.61 6.02
CA LEU A 322 5.93 5.13 6.56
C LEU A 322 5.50 4.38 7.83
N ALA A 323 5.70 3.05 7.83
CA ALA A 323 5.42 2.21 8.98
C ALA A 323 6.31 2.58 10.18
N ASP A 324 7.61 2.76 9.94
CA ASP A 324 8.59 3.16 10.95
C ASP A 324 8.30 4.57 11.49
N ALA A 325 7.74 5.45 10.66
CA ALA A 325 7.31 6.79 11.06
C ALA A 325 5.98 6.82 11.83
N GLY A 326 5.34 5.67 12.07
CA GLY A 326 4.03 5.58 12.73
C GLY A 326 2.88 6.17 11.92
N LYS A 327 3.08 6.43 10.62
CA LYS A 327 2.09 7.01 9.70
C LYS A 327 1.17 5.92 9.16
N LEU A 328 0.22 5.49 9.99
CA LEU A 328 -0.60 4.32 9.71
C LEU A 328 -1.41 4.47 8.41
N ASN A 329 -2.12 5.57 8.22
CA ASN A 329 -2.98 5.76 7.05
C ASN A 329 -2.18 5.88 5.75
N GLU A 330 -1.02 6.54 5.78
CA GLU A 330 -0.08 6.59 4.66
C GLU A 330 0.52 5.22 4.38
N THR A 331 0.85 4.44 5.41
CA THR A 331 1.32 3.06 5.25
C THR A 331 0.25 2.22 4.56
N LEU A 332 -1.01 2.32 4.98
CA LEU A 332 -2.14 1.63 4.36
C LEU A 332 -2.33 2.04 2.90
N LEU A 333 -2.29 3.35 2.62
CA LEU A 333 -2.35 3.86 1.26
C LEU A 333 -1.20 3.33 0.40
N CYS A 334 0.01 3.27 0.95
CA CYS A 334 1.18 2.68 0.27
C CYS A 334 0.96 1.20 -0.04
N VAL A 335 0.41 0.42 0.90
CA VAL A 335 0.13 -1.00 0.70
C VAL A 335 -0.88 -1.22 -0.43
N TYR A 336 -2.00 -0.48 -0.44
CA TYR A 336 -3.01 -0.58 -1.51
C TYR A 336 -2.51 -0.09 -2.87
N THR A 337 -1.54 0.83 -2.87
CA THR A 337 -0.96 1.36 -4.12
C THR A 337 0.09 0.41 -4.69
N ASN A 338 0.98 -0.12 -3.86
CA ASN A 338 2.20 -0.79 -4.33
C ASN A 338 2.22 -2.30 -4.08
N CYS A 339 1.45 -2.81 -3.10
CA CYS A 339 1.48 -4.21 -2.67
C CYS A 339 0.13 -4.91 -2.86
N PHE A 340 -0.75 -4.36 -3.71
CA PHE A 340 -2.09 -4.89 -3.90
C PHE A 340 -2.09 -6.25 -4.60
N ALA A 341 -1.13 -6.53 -5.48
CA ALA A 341 -1.05 -7.81 -6.16
C ALA A 341 -0.81 -8.95 -5.15
N GLU A 342 0.12 -8.75 -4.23
CA GLU A 342 0.45 -9.69 -3.15
C GLU A 342 -0.67 -9.76 -2.12
N GLN A 343 -1.28 -8.62 -1.76
CA GLN A 343 -2.45 -8.58 -0.90
C GLN A 343 -3.60 -9.41 -1.51
N LYS A 344 -3.92 -9.18 -2.79
CA LYS A 344 -4.97 -9.90 -3.52
C LYS A 344 -4.67 -11.39 -3.61
N ALA A 345 -3.41 -11.78 -3.82
CA ALA A 345 -3.01 -13.18 -3.80
C ALA A 345 -3.23 -13.81 -2.41
N CYS A 346 -3.09 -13.03 -1.34
CA CYS A 346 -3.25 -13.51 0.04
C CYS A 346 -4.71 -13.55 0.51
N THR A 347 -5.42 -12.43 0.44
CA THR A 347 -6.75 -12.27 1.03
C THR A 347 -7.89 -12.42 0.02
N GLY A 348 -7.57 -12.51 -1.27
CA GLY A 348 -8.54 -12.34 -2.35
C GLY A 348 -8.78 -10.87 -2.69
N ALA A 349 -9.44 -10.62 -3.82
CA ALA A 349 -9.92 -9.28 -4.16
C ALA A 349 -11.30 -9.09 -3.50
N GLY A 350 -11.37 -8.17 -2.54
CA GLY A 350 -12.65 -7.68 -2.07
C GLY A 350 -13.39 -6.91 -3.18
N THR A 351 -14.70 -6.71 -2.98
CA THR A 351 -15.56 -5.98 -3.92
C THR A 351 -16.16 -4.72 -3.32
N ALA A 352 -15.95 -4.48 -2.02
CA ALA A 352 -16.55 -3.35 -1.33
C ALA A 352 -16.00 -2.03 -1.88
N THR A 353 -16.92 -1.10 -2.17
CA THR A 353 -16.60 0.27 -2.50
C THR A 353 -16.11 1.03 -1.27
N CYS A 354 -15.57 2.23 -1.46
CA CYS A 354 -15.15 3.07 -0.34
C CYS A 354 -16.28 3.33 0.66
N LYS A 355 -17.50 3.62 0.19
CA LYS A 355 -18.68 3.77 1.05
C LYS A 355 -19.00 2.48 1.82
N GLN A 356 -19.04 1.34 1.15
CA GLN A 356 -19.32 0.05 1.82
C GLN A 356 -18.26 -0.26 2.89
N LEU A 357 -16.99 0.02 2.60
CA LEU A 357 -15.90 -0.10 3.57
C LEU A 357 -16.10 0.85 4.76
N SER A 358 -16.43 2.12 4.49
CA SER A 358 -16.70 3.13 5.52
C SER A 358 -17.89 2.76 6.41
N ASP A 359 -19.00 2.33 5.81
CA ASP A 359 -20.22 1.90 6.52
C ASP A 359 -19.92 0.67 7.40
N CYS A 360 -19.18 -0.30 6.86
CA CYS A 360 -18.76 -1.50 7.57
C CYS A 360 -17.89 -1.13 8.78
N LEU A 361 -16.87 -0.28 8.59
CA LEU A 361 -15.99 0.18 9.66
C LEU A 361 -16.73 1.02 10.71
N GLY A 362 -17.71 1.83 10.29
CA GLY A 362 -18.58 2.58 11.20
C GLY A 362 -19.44 1.68 12.10
N GLY A 363 -19.88 0.53 11.57
CA GLY A 363 -20.64 -0.47 12.33
C GLY A 363 -19.82 -1.32 13.30
N CYS A 364 -18.49 -1.27 13.23
CA CYS A 364 -17.64 -2.16 14.02
C CYS A 364 -17.53 -1.83 15.51
N GLY A 365 -17.92 -0.63 15.95
CA GLY A 365 -17.87 -0.25 17.36
C GLY A 365 -16.49 -0.42 18.02
N GLY A 366 -15.40 -0.34 17.23
CA GLY A 366 -14.02 -0.56 17.71
C GLY A 366 -13.55 -2.03 17.70
N SER A 367 -14.36 -2.98 17.25
CA SER A 367 -13.94 -4.38 17.14
C SER A 367 -12.87 -4.56 16.06
N ALA A 368 -11.68 -4.97 16.50
CA ALA A 368 -10.55 -5.34 15.65
C ALA A 368 -10.94 -6.36 14.58
N THR A 369 -11.60 -7.46 14.98
CA THR A 369 -12.04 -8.53 14.09
C THR A 369 -13.03 -8.04 13.04
N CYS A 370 -13.95 -7.15 13.42
CA CYS A 370 -14.88 -6.54 12.48
C CYS A 370 -14.13 -5.66 11.48
N ALA A 371 -13.27 -4.76 11.96
CA ALA A 371 -12.52 -3.85 11.10
C ALA A 371 -11.65 -4.60 10.09
N ASN A 372 -11.04 -5.70 10.53
CA ASN A 372 -10.27 -6.62 9.69
C ASN A 372 -11.12 -7.24 8.58
N THR A 373 -12.31 -7.71 8.92
CA THR A 373 -13.26 -8.28 7.97
C THR A 373 -13.67 -7.23 6.95
N CYS A 374 -14.02 -6.02 7.40
CA CYS A 374 -14.34 -4.89 6.53
C CYS A 374 -13.19 -4.55 5.58
N GLY A 375 -11.96 -4.42 6.09
CA GLY A 375 -10.77 -4.13 5.28
C GLY A 375 -10.52 -5.19 4.21
N SER A 376 -10.66 -6.47 4.54
CA SER A 376 -10.50 -7.56 3.57
C SER A 376 -11.60 -7.62 2.51
N SER A 377 -12.77 -7.05 2.80
CA SER A 377 -13.88 -6.97 1.84
C SER A 377 -13.70 -5.87 0.80
N ALA A 378 -12.75 -4.94 1.00
CA ALA A 378 -12.52 -3.80 0.12
C ALA A 378 -11.94 -4.20 -1.25
N SER A 379 -12.46 -3.58 -2.30
CA SER A 379 -11.80 -3.56 -3.60
C SER A 379 -10.52 -2.70 -3.54
N GLN A 380 -9.61 -2.87 -4.51
CA GLN A 380 -8.41 -2.02 -4.61
C GLN A 380 -8.77 -0.54 -4.59
N GLN A 381 -9.70 -0.16 -5.47
CA GLN A 381 -10.14 1.21 -5.63
C GLN A 381 -10.87 1.69 -4.36
N GLY A 382 -11.75 0.87 -3.78
CA GLY A 382 -12.44 1.19 -2.53
C GLY A 382 -11.47 1.43 -1.36
N GLY A 383 -10.41 0.64 -1.25
CA GLY A 383 -9.35 0.84 -0.27
C GLY A 383 -8.53 2.11 -0.52
N LEU A 384 -8.09 2.33 -1.76
CA LEU A 384 -7.34 3.54 -2.15
C LEU A 384 -8.13 4.83 -1.85
N ASP A 385 -9.41 4.86 -2.21
CA ASP A 385 -10.26 6.03 -1.97
C ASP A 385 -10.51 6.24 -0.48
N TYR A 386 -10.68 5.17 0.30
CA TYR A 386 -10.92 5.25 1.74
C TYR A 386 -9.68 5.73 2.51
N TYR A 387 -8.53 5.09 2.29
CA TYR A 387 -7.30 5.50 2.95
C TYR A 387 -6.78 6.83 2.44
N GLY A 388 -7.01 7.17 1.16
CA GLY A 388 -6.75 8.52 0.63
C GLY A 388 -7.58 9.60 1.33
N LEU A 389 -8.85 9.30 1.67
CA LEU A 389 -9.68 10.20 2.49
C LEU A 389 -9.13 10.31 3.92
N LEU A 390 -8.79 9.19 4.57
CA LEU A 390 -8.25 9.22 5.94
C LEU A 390 -6.92 9.96 6.04
N THR A 391 -5.99 9.73 5.11
CA THR A 391 -4.73 10.47 5.02
C THR A 391 -4.97 11.97 4.84
N CYS A 392 -5.94 12.37 4.02
CA CYS A 392 -6.29 13.78 3.89
C CYS A 392 -6.84 14.37 5.21
N ILE A 393 -7.75 13.66 5.88
CA ILE A 393 -8.32 14.09 7.16
C ILE A 393 -7.21 14.24 8.22
N ASP A 394 -6.27 13.31 8.31
CA ASP A 394 -5.20 13.40 9.29
C ASP A 394 -4.22 14.53 8.99
N ASN A 395 -3.98 14.86 7.72
CA ASN A 395 -3.06 15.94 7.36
C ASN A 395 -3.70 17.34 7.43
N LEU A 396 -4.96 17.48 7.01
CA LEU A 396 -5.63 18.79 6.89
C LEU A 396 -6.62 19.10 8.03
N CYS A 397 -7.12 18.07 8.70
CA CYS A 397 -8.15 18.19 9.75
C CYS A 397 -7.65 17.70 11.11
N ALA A 398 -6.33 17.66 11.31
CA ALA A 398 -5.72 17.32 12.59
C ALA A 398 -6.24 18.25 13.70
N GLY A 399 -6.51 17.69 14.88
CA GLY A 399 -6.99 18.45 16.05
C GLY A 399 -8.50 18.74 16.07
N LEU A 400 -9.23 18.44 14.98
CA LEU A 400 -10.69 18.55 14.96
C LEU A 400 -11.36 17.24 15.39
N ALA A 401 -12.56 17.34 15.98
CA ALA A 401 -13.38 16.21 16.37
C ALA A 401 -14.86 16.41 16.02
N GLY A 402 -15.65 15.33 16.04
CA GLY A 402 -17.09 15.37 15.82
C GLY A 402 -17.48 16.02 14.48
N ASP A 403 -18.45 16.93 14.54
CA ASP A 403 -18.98 17.64 13.37
C ASP A 403 -17.94 18.55 12.70
N ALA A 404 -17.03 19.16 13.46
CA ALA A 404 -15.99 20.04 12.91
C ALA A 404 -15.00 19.25 12.03
N GLN A 405 -14.65 18.03 12.43
CA GLN A 405 -13.80 17.15 11.62
C GLN A 405 -14.52 16.70 10.34
N LEU A 406 -15.82 16.42 10.43
CA LEU A 406 -16.64 16.06 9.28
C LEU A 406 -16.75 17.22 8.28
N GLN A 407 -17.00 18.45 8.75
CA GLN A 407 -17.05 19.64 7.90
C GLN A 407 -15.70 19.89 7.23
N CYS A 408 -14.60 19.78 7.97
CA CYS A 408 -13.27 19.89 7.39
C CYS A 408 -13.01 18.79 6.33
N ALA A 409 -13.38 17.54 6.60
CA ALA A 409 -13.24 16.45 5.63
C ALA A 409 -14.02 16.73 4.34
N GLN A 410 -15.25 17.26 4.45
CA GLN A 410 -16.07 17.63 3.29
C GLN A 410 -15.49 18.79 2.48
N GLN A 411 -14.86 19.76 3.14
CA GLN A 411 -14.33 20.96 2.50
C GLN A 411 -12.88 20.79 2.02
N ALA A 412 -11.97 20.46 2.93
CA ALA A 412 -10.54 20.34 2.66
C ALA A 412 -10.17 19.03 1.93
N CYS A 413 -10.95 17.97 2.14
CA CYS A 413 -10.72 16.66 1.50
C CYS A 413 -11.74 16.34 0.41
N LYS A 414 -12.35 17.36 -0.20
CA LYS A 414 -13.46 17.22 -1.15
C LYS A 414 -13.20 16.20 -2.25
N ALA A 415 -12.01 16.18 -2.86
CA ALA A 415 -11.72 15.23 -3.95
C ALA A 415 -11.75 13.77 -3.48
N SER A 416 -11.13 13.45 -2.34
CA SER A 416 -11.16 12.10 -1.76
C SER A 416 -12.55 11.76 -1.19
N TRP A 417 -13.22 12.76 -0.61
CA TRP A 417 -14.59 12.63 -0.12
C TRP A 417 -15.55 12.26 -1.25
N ASP A 418 -15.51 13.01 -2.35
CA ASP A 418 -16.32 12.75 -3.53
C ASP A 418 -15.96 11.39 -4.12
N LYS A 419 -14.69 10.97 -4.23
CA LYS A 419 -14.39 9.60 -4.69
C LYS A 419 -14.99 8.52 -3.79
N CYS A 420 -14.99 8.74 -2.49
CA CYS A 420 -15.49 7.77 -1.54
C CYS A 420 -17.03 7.66 -1.53
N PHE A 421 -17.70 8.80 -1.70
CA PHE A 421 -19.14 8.95 -1.50
C PHE A 421 -19.91 9.39 -2.76
N ALA A 422 -19.26 9.64 -3.89
CA ALA A 422 -19.93 9.91 -5.16
C ALA A 422 -20.60 8.65 -5.68
N GLY A 423 -21.81 8.82 -6.22
CA GLY A 423 -22.66 7.71 -6.65
C GLY A 423 -23.53 7.13 -5.54
N ALA A 424 -23.24 7.41 -4.26
CA ALA A 424 -24.25 7.31 -3.23
C ALA A 424 -25.11 8.57 -3.34
N GLY A 425 -26.17 8.48 -4.13
CA GLY A 425 -27.18 9.54 -4.22
C GLY A 425 -27.55 9.98 -2.81
N ALA A 426 -27.17 11.20 -2.47
CA ALA A 426 -27.45 11.87 -1.22
C ALA A 426 -27.05 11.18 0.11
N LEU A 427 -26.34 11.95 0.93
CA LEU A 427 -25.98 11.62 2.32
C LEU A 427 -27.21 11.46 3.24
N TYR A 428 -28.35 12.06 2.89
CA TYR A 428 -29.58 11.97 3.69
C TYR A 428 -30.67 11.21 2.94
N THR A 429 -30.90 9.96 3.33
CA THR A 429 -31.93 9.11 2.73
C THR A 429 -33.31 9.38 3.31
N THR A 430 -33.39 10.11 4.43
CA THR A 430 -34.64 10.45 5.10
C THR A 430 -34.77 11.97 5.30
N CYS A 431 -36.00 12.46 5.33
CA CYS A 431 -36.27 13.86 5.67
C CYS A 431 -35.73 14.21 7.07
N LEU A 432 -35.81 13.28 8.04
CA LEU A 432 -35.26 13.49 9.37
C LEU A 432 -33.78 13.83 9.37
N GLN A 433 -32.97 13.13 8.57
CA GLN A 433 -31.54 13.41 8.48
C GLN A 433 -31.27 14.79 7.86
N ILE A 434 -32.08 15.20 6.87
CA ILE A 434 -32.01 16.57 6.33
C ILE A 434 -32.39 17.59 7.40
N ALA A 435 -33.49 17.36 8.14
CA ALA A 435 -33.99 18.25 9.18
C ALA A 435 -33.00 18.39 10.36
N GLN A 436 -32.37 17.28 10.78
CA GLN A 436 -31.30 17.29 11.79
C GLN A 436 -30.07 18.09 11.31
N CYS A 437 -29.71 17.96 10.04
CA CYS A 437 -28.66 18.79 9.45
C CYS A 437 -29.06 20.28 9.46
N GLN A 438 -30.28 20.60 9.02
CA GLN A 438 -30.78 21.98 9.00
C GLN A 438 -30.90 22.60 10.39
N GLY A 439 -31.26 21.81 11.42
CA GLY A 439 -31.34 22.26 12.81
C GLY A 439 -30.00 22.75 13.37
N LYS A 440 -28.87 22.23 12.83
CA LYS A 440 -27.52 22.67 13.20
C LYS A 440 -27.08 23.97 12.51
N CYS A 441 -27.80 24.42 11.50
CA CYS A 441 -27.41 25.59 10.70
C CYS A 441 -27.66 26.94 11.40
N ALA A 442 -28.25 26.97 12.61
CA ALA A 442 -28.51 28.20 13.38
C ALA A 442 -29.17 29.35 12.57
N GLY A 443 -29.99 29.00 11.57
CA GLY A 443 -30.66 29.97 10.69
C GLY A 443 -29.90 30.32 9.39
N ASP A 444 -28.71 29.79 9.16
CA ASP A 444 -27.97 29.96 7.89
C ASP A 444 -28.70 29.21 6.75
N ILE A 445 -29.27 30.00 5.83
CA ILE A 445 -30.03 29.52 4.67
C ILE A 445 -29.13 28.75 3.69
N THR A 446 -27.85 29.13 3.56
CA THR A 446 -26.89 28.45 2.67
C THR A 446 -26.58 27.06 3.22
N CYS A 447 -26.33 26.96 4.52
CA CYS A 447 -26.17 25.68 5.22
C CYS A 447 -27.44 24.82 5.08
N ALA A 448 -28.63 25.39 5.30
CA ALA A 448 -29.88 24.63 5.20
C ALA A 448 -30.17 24.11 3.78
N LYS A 449 -29.80 24.89 2.74
CA LYS A 449 -29.85 24.45 1.33
C LYS A 449 -28.85 23.35 1.02
N ALA A 450 -27.62 23.44 1.54
CA ALA A 450 -26.62 22.39 1.39
C ALA A 450 -27.07 21.09 2.06
N CYS A 451 -27.66 21.17 3.27
CA CYS A 451 -28.27 20.03 3.96
C CYS A 451 -29.35 19.37 3.11
N LYS A 452 -30.26 20.15 2.52
CA LYS A 452 -31.30 19.61 1.65
C LYS A 452 -30.74 19.01 0.37
N ALA A 453 -29.81 19.69 -0.31
CA ALA A 453 -29.18 19.22 -1.54
C ALA A 453 -28.40 17.90 -1.34
N ALA A 454 -27.89 17.68 -0.12
CA ALA A 454 -27.27 16.43 0.27
C ALA A 454 -28.28 15.30 0.55
N GLY A 455 -29.59 15.52 0.45
CA GLY A 455 -30.64 14.52 0.65
C GLY A 455 -31.19 13.88 -0.63
N THR A 456 -31.75 12.66 -0.55
CA THR A 456 -32.24 11.93 -1.74
C THR A 456 -33.42 12.67 -2.34
N ALA A 457 -33.76 12.45 -3.60
CA ALA A 457 -34.93 13.11 -4.21
C ALA A 457 -36.22 12.87 -3.39
N ALA A 458 -36.39 11.66 -2.83
CA ALA A 458 -37.51 11.33 -1.95
C ALA A 458 -37.45 12.10 -0.62
N ALA A 459 -36.28 12.16 0.02
CA ALA A 459 -36.10 12.90 1.27
C ALA A 459 -36.24 14.42 1.07
N GLN A 460 -35.73 14.96 -0.04
CA GLN A 460 -35.91 16.36 -0.43
C GLN A 460 -37.38 16.69 -0.64
N ALA A 461 -38.12 15.84 -1.36
CA ALA A 461 -39.56 16.01 -1.59
C ALA A 461 -40.36 15.95 -0.28
N ALA A 462 -39.98 15.08 0.66
CA ALA A 462 -40.59 15.02 1.98
C ALA A 462 -40.32 16.29 2.81
N VAL A 463 -39.09 16.81 2.78
CA VAL A 463 -38.76 18.10 3.42
C VAL A 463 -39.54 19.25 2.79
N ASP A 464 -39.68 19.26 1.46
CA ASP A 464 -40.45 20.28 0.75
C ASP A 464 -41.93 20.23 1.09
N ALA A 465 -42.54 19.03 1.09
CA ALA A 465 -43.92 18.85 1.49
C ALA A 465 -44.16 19.33 2.95
N PHE A 466 -43.22 19.05 3.85
CA PHE A 466 -43.29 19.53 5.23
C PHE A 466 -43.19 21.05 5.33
N ILE A 467 -42.25 21.67 4.61
CA ILE A 467 -42.09 23.14 4.56
C ILE A 467 -43.34 23.79 3.96
N ASP A 468 -43.86 23.27 2.84
CA ASP A 468 -45.06 23.79 2.18
C ASP A 468 -46.30 23.66 3.09
N CYS A 469 -46.45 22.55 3.81
CA CYS A 469 -47.54 22.40 4.77
C CYS A 469 -47.41 23.40 5.92
N ARG A 470 -46.22 23.51 6.53
CA ARG A 470 -45.95 24.48 7.61
C ARG A 470 -46.27 25.90 7.15
N ASP A 471 -45.78 26.31 6.00
CA ASP A 471 -45.93 27.68 5.51
C ASP A 471 -47.36 27.95 5.05
N GLY A 472 -48.03 26.97 4.43
CA GLY A 472 -49.40 27.11 3.91
C GLY A 472 -50.51 26.95 4.94
N LYS A 473 -50.33 26.10 5.97
CA LYS A 473 -51.36 25.81 7.00
C LYS A 473 -51.11 26.52 8.31
N CYS A 474 -49.85 26.70 8.69
CA CYS A 474 -49.47 27.30 9.97
C CYS A 474 -48.96 28.73 9.86
N GLY A 475 -48.42 29.12 8.70
CA GLY A 475 -48.14 30.51 8.31
C GLY A 475 -47.57 31.36 9.45
N ASN A 476 -48.29 32.43 9.83
CA ASN A 476 -47.89 33.39 10.86
C ASN A 476 -47.62 32.78 12.24
N TRP A 477 -48.19 31.61 12.58
CA TRP A 477 -47.92 30.96 13.86
C TRP A 477 -46.51 30.38 13.93
N CYS A 478 -45.93 30.03 12.77
CA CYS A 478 -44.57 29.51 12.62
C CYS A 478 -43.54 30.56 12.15
N ALA A 479 -43.98 31.80 11.88
CA ALA A 479 -43.08 32.90 11.52
C ALA A 479 -42.13 33.30 12.66
N ASN A 480 -42.53 33.06 13.91
CA ASN A 480 -41.70 33.27 15.09
C ASN A 480 -41.17 31.92 15.58
N THR A 481 -39.86 31.72 15.45
CA THR A 481 -39.16 30.56 16.00
C THR A 481 -39.44 30.43 17.49
N GLY A 482 -39.96 29.27 17.92
CA GLY A 482 -40.27 28.98 19.34
C GLY A 482 -41.71 29.30 19.78
N SER A 483 -42.60 29.71 18.87
CA SER A 483 -44.02 29.85 19.18
C SER A 483 -44.63 28.49 19.56
N PRO A 484 -45.21 28.31 20.77
CA PRO A 484 -45.86 27.05 21.16
C PRO A 484 -47.06 26.72 20.25
N ASN A 485 -47.64 27.73 19.59
CA ASN A 485 -48.73 27.56 18.64
C ASN A 485 -48.27 26.95 17.30
N CYS A 486 -46.97 27.06 16.97
CA CYS A 486 -46.43 26.44 15.76
C CYS A 486 -46.39 24.92 15.88
N ALA A 487 -45.91 24.38 17.01
CA ALA A 487 -45.88 22.93 17.24
C ALA A 487 -47.29 22.31 17.21
N ALA A 488 -48.24 22.91 17.93
CA ALA A 488 -49.63 22.46 17.95
C ALA A 488 -50.28 22.50 16.55
N CYS A 489 -49.96 23.51 15.74
CA CYS A 489 -50.47 23.59 14.37
C CYS A 489 -49.86 22.54 13.44
N ILE A 490 -48.54 22.33 13.52
CA ILE A 490 -47.86 21.31 12.71
C ILE A 490 -48.44 19.93 13.05
N GLU A 491 -48.62 19.61 14.34
CA GLU A 491 -49.25 18.36 14.77
C GLU A 491 -50.71 18.23 14.28
N GLN A 492 -51.47 19.31 14.28
CA GLN A 492 -52.89 19.27 13.88
C GLN A 492 -53.09 19.22 12.37
N TYR A 493 -52.29 19.95 11.59
CA TYR A 493 -52.55 20.19 10.16
C TYR A 493 -51.51 19.62 9.22
N CYS A 494 -50.33 19.22 9.71
CA CYS A 494 -49.23 18.66 8.92
C CYS A 494 -48.81 17.27 9.41
N ALA A 495 -49.71 16.54 10.07
CA ALA A 495 -49.42 15.21 10.62
C ALA A 495 -48.97 14.21 9.55
N ALA A 496 -49.45 14.31 8.31
CA ALA A 496 -49.09 13.39 7.23
C ALA A 496 -47.69 13.66 6.68
N GLU A 497 -47.31 14.92 6.52
CA GLU A 497 -46.00 15.37 6.09
C GLU A 497 -44.98 15.19 7.22
N LEU A 498 -45.39 15.45 8.45
CA LEU A 498 -44.63 15.09 9.64
C LEU A 498 -44.45 13.57 9.69
N ALA A 499 -45.48 12.75 9.42
CA ALA A 499 -45.38 11.29 9.33
C ALA A 499 -44.41 10.81 8.24
N ALA A 500 -44.42 11.48 7.08
CA ALA A 500 -43.48 11.23 5.98
C ALA A 500 -42.05 11.71 6.30
N CYS A 501 -41.91 12.65 7.23
CA CYS A 501 -40.64 13.15 7.73
C CYS A 501 -40.12 12.44 8.99
N SER A 502 -41.01 11.84 9.77
CA SER A 502 -40.79 11.19 11.06
C SER A 502 -40.39 9.73 10.83
N PHE A 503 -39.20 9.34 11.31
CA PHE A 503 -38.91 8.75 12.64
C PHE A 503 -39.18 7.25 12.69
#